data_AF-A0A968UZS9-F1
#
_entry.id   AF-A0A968UZS9-F1
#
_cell.length_a   1.000
_cell.length_b   1.000
_cell.length_c   1.000
_cell.angle_alpha   90.00
_cell.angle_beta   90.00
_cell.angle_gamma   90.00
#
_symmetry.space_group_name_H-M   'P 1'
#
loop_
_entity.id
_entity.type
_entity.pdbx_description
1 polymer ?
#
loop_
_entity_poly.entity_id
_entity_poly.type
_entity_poly.pdbx_seq_one_letter_code
_entity_poly.pdbx_strand_id
1 'polypeptide(L)'
;MEIIQFLVLSLLLFSAVQGLVIGLFMFIRNRGNRLANVALGFLLFTFGLSALDVWLLRVQWFENALHVYHLPFWFTLSFGPLFFYHVKFSLFPIYQFRPTDFKHLILPVMQFVLVFSIGLQAPENQYQIWQDFIRPYYGPIEYALFFSFFLCVFVACLSVRAVSKC
;
A
#
# COMPACT_ATOMS: atom_id res chain seq x y z
N MET A 1 6.42 21.16 -20.53
CA MET A 1 6.22 19.78 -20.03
C MET A 1 7.21 19.38 -18.94
N GLU A 2 8.46 19.86 -19.00
CA GLU A 2 9.51 19.51 -18.02
C GLU A 2 9.20 19.94 -16.57
N ILE A 3 8.61 21.13 -16.37
CA ILE A 3 8.25 21.63 -15.02
C ILE A 3 7.26 20.68 -14.32
N ILE A 4 6.27 20.17 -15.07
CA ILE A 4 5.25 19.26 -14.52
C ILE A 4 5.91 17.93 -14.11
N GLN A 5 6.80 17.40 -14.94
CA GLN A 5 7.53 16.16 -14.63
C GLN A 5 8.41 16.33 -13.38
N PHE A 6 9.15 17.44 -13.28
CA PHE A 6 9.96 17.76 -12.11
C PHE A 6 9.11 17.85 -10.83
N LEU A 7 7.95 18.51 -10.92
CA LEU A 7 7.02 18.65 -9.81
C LEU A 7 6.46 17.28 -9.37
N VAL A 8 6.07 16.42 -10.32
CA VAL A 8 5.58 15.07 -10.04
C VAL A 8 6.66 14.21 -9.38
N LEU A 9 7.89 14.24 -9.89
CA LEU A 9 9.01 13.50 -9.30
C LEU A 9 9.34 13.98 -7.89
N SER A 10 9.30 15.30 -7.66
CA SER A 10 9.54 15.88 -6.33
C SER A 10 8.47 15.45 -5.33
N LEU A 11 7.19 15.45 -5.74
CA LEU A 11 6.07 14.99 -4.91
C LEU A 11 6.15 13.49 -4.59
N LEU A 12 6.49 12.66 -5.58
CA LEU A 12 6.67 11.22 -5.38
C LEU A 12 7.81 10.94 -4.39
N LEU A 13 8.96 11.61 -4.54
CA LEU A 13 10.08 11.44 -3.61
C LEU A 13 9.73 11.94 -2.21
N PHE A 14 9.10 13.11 -2.11
CA PHE A 14 8.70 13.67 -0.82
C PHE A 14 7.70 12.77 -0.09
N SER A 15 6.66 12.30 -0.78
CA SER A 15 5.68 11.37 -0.21
C SER A 15 6.30 10.02 0.18
N ALA A 16 7.22 9.49 -0.62
CA ALA A 16 7.96 8.27 -0.30
C ALA A 16 8.77 8.43 1.00
N VAL A 17 9.60 9.47 1.08
CA VAL A 17 10.42 9.77 2.27
C VAL A 17 9.53 10.01 3.49
N GLN A 18 8.48 10.81 3.36
CA GLN A 18 7.54 11.08 4.44
C GLN A 18 6.87 9.79 4.95
N GLY A 19 6.37 8.95 4.05
CA GLY A 19 5.73 7.68 4.40
C GLY A 19 6.68 6.72 5.13
N LEU A 20 7.92 6.60 4.65
CA LEU A 20 8.94 5.75 5.28
C LEU A 20 9.34 6.28 6.65
N VAL A 21 9.64 7.57 6.78
CA VAL A 21 10.08 8.19 8.04
C VAL A 21 8.98 8.14 9.09
N ILE A 22 7.76 8.55 8.74
CA ILE A 22 6.63 8.53 9.68
C ILE A 22 6.24 7.09 10.01
N GLY A 23 6.25 6.19 9.01
CA GLY A 23 5.98 4.77 9.21
C GLY A 23 6.92 4.14 10.23
N LEU A 24 8.23 4.35 10.08
CA LEU A 24 9.26 3.90 11.02
C LEU A 24 9.08 4.53 12.41
N PHE A 25 8.80 5.83 12.47
CA PHE A 25 8.54 6.53 13.73
C PHE A 25 7.35 5.94 14.49
N MET A 26 6.29 5.53 13.79
CA MET A 26 5.10 4.92 14.42
C MET A 26 5.42 3.58 15.09
N PHE A 27 6.41 2.82 14.61
CA PHE A 27 6.83 1.58 15.28
C PHE A 27 7.52 1.82 16.63
N ILE A 28 8.20 2.95 16.78
CA ILE A 28 8.92 3.34 18.01
C ILE A 28 7.98 4.08 18.98
N ARG A 29 6.90 4.67 18.46
CA ARG A 29 5.95 5.45 19.24
C ARG A 29 5.19 4.58 20.26
N ASN A 30 5.57 4.72 21.52
CA ASN A 30 4.93 4.06 22.67
C ASN A 30 3.73 4.81 23.26
N ARG A 31 3.28 5.91 22.64
CA ARG A 31 2.09 6.66 23.11
C ARG A 31 0.83 6.21 22.39
N GLY A 32 -0.24 5.94 23.15
CA GLY A 32 -1.52 5.44 22.64
C GLY A 32 -1.54 3.91 22.50
N ASN A 33 -2.46 3.38 21.71
CA ASN A 33 -2.49 1.93 21.45
C ASN A 33 -1.35 1.55 20.51
N ARG A 34 -0.39 0.75 21.02
CA ARG A 34 0.75 0.26 20.24
C ARG A 34 0.33 -0.50 18.99
N LEU A 35 -0.72 -1.32 19.05
CA LEU A 35 -1.20 -2.08 17.88
C LEU A 35 -1.76 -1.16 16.79
N ALA A 36 -2.46 -0.09 17.18
CA ALA A 36 -2.95 0.92 16.23
C ALA A 36 -1.81 1.67 15.55
N ASN A 37 -0.76 2.02 16.32
CA ASN A 37 0.44 2.66 15.78
C ASN A 37 1.21 1.73 14.84
N VAL A 38 1.34 0.45 15.18
CA VAL A 38 2.00 -0.55 14.32
C VAL A 38 1.24 -0.73 13.01
N ALA A 39 -0.10 -0.84 13.06
CA ALA A 39 -0.91 -0.95 11.84
C ALA A 39 -0.76 0.27 10.93
N LEU A 40 -0.79 1.48 11.50
CA LEU A 40 -0.54 2.73 10.76
C LEU A 40 0.89 2.82 10.24
N GLY A 41 1.86 2.36 11.03
CA GLY A 41 3.27 2.30 10.67
C GLY A 41 3.49 1.45 9.43
N PHE A 42 2.94 0.23 9.42
CA PHE A 42 2.96 -0.64 8.24
C PHE A 42 2.28 0.02 7.04
N LEU A 43 1.12 0.65 7.22
CA LEU A 43 0.39 1.30 6.14
C LEU A 43 1.24 2.38 5.45
N LEU A 44 1.80 3.28 6.24
CA LEU A 44 2.65 4.38 5.74
C LEU A 44 3.95 3.87 5.14
N PHE A 45 4.55 2.85 5.76
CA PHE A 45 5.79 2.26 5.28
C PHE A 45 5.60 1.56 3.94
N THR A 46 4.57 0.72 3.77
CA THR A 46 4.31 0.02 2.51
C THR A 46 3.97 1.00 1.39
N PHE A 47 3.18 2.04 1.66
CA PHE A 47 2.87 3.07 0.66
C PHE A 47 4.07 3.97 0.34
N GLY A 48 4.94 4.23 1.33
CA GLY A 48 6.22 4.91 1.11
C GLY A 48 7.14 4.13 0.18
N LEU A 49 7.21 2.80 0.35
CA LEU A 49 7.94 1.91 -0.56
C LEU A 49 7.31 1.89 -1.97
N SER A 50 5.98 1.83 -2.08
CA SER A 50 5.30 1.90 -3.38
C SER A 50 5.59 3.21 -4.11
N ALA A 51 5.55 4.36 -3.41
CA ALA A 51 5.88 5.65 -3.99
C ALA A 51 7.36 5.75 -4.42
N LEU A 52 8.26 5.15 -3.63
CA LEU A 52 9.68 5.08 -3.95
C LEU A 52 9.93 4.25 -5.22
N ASP A 53 9.26 3.11 -5.38
CA ASP A 53 9.37 2.28 -6.58
C ASP A 53 8.95 3.07 -7.84
N VAL A 54 7.78 3.72 -7.79
CA VAL A 54 7.29 4.56 -8.89
C VAL A 54 8.27 5.69 -9.21
N TRP A 55 8.89 6.30 -8.20
CA TRP A 55 9.91 7.32 -8.40
C TRP A 55 11.16 6.75 -9.09
N LEU A 56 11.69 5.62 -8.61
CA LEU A 56 12.89 4.97 -9.16
C LEU A 56 12.71 4.56 -10.62
N LEU A 57 11.51 4.07 -10.97
CA LEU A 57 11.13 3.73 -12.34
C LEU A 57 11.12 4.96 -13.25
N ARG A 58 10.55 6.07 -12.78
CA ARG A 58 10.45 7.31 -13.59
C ARG A 58 11.78 8.02 -13.79
N VAL A 59 12.74 7.85 -12.87
CA VAL A 59 14.10 8.38 -13.00
C VAL A 59 15.00 7.43 -13.83
N GLN A 60 14.47 6.29 -14.28
CA GLN A 60 15.22 5.25 -15.01
C GLN A 60 16.47 4.78 -14.24
N TRP A 61 16.43 4.82 -12.90
CA TRP A 61 17.56 4.40 -12.09
C TRP A 61 17.89 2.92 -12.30
N PHE A 62 16.87 2.10 -12.50
CA PHE A 62 17.05 0.67 -12.68
C PHE A 62 17.60 0.26 -14.05
N GLU A 63 17.27 1.01 -15.11
CA GLU A 63 17.82 0.78 -16.45
C GLU A 63 19.33 1.01 -16.48
N ASN A 64 19.84 1.91 -15.62
CA ASN A 64 21.25 2.29 -15.61
C ASN A 64 22.12 1.51 -14.61
N ALA A 65 21.57 0.99 -13.51
CA ALA A 65 22.36 0.44 -12.41
C ALA A 65 22.11 -1.05 -12.09
N LEU A 66 20.88 -1.56 -12.23
CA LEU A 66 20.51 -2.85 -11.64
C LEU A 66 19.92 -3.88 -12.63
N HIS A 67 19.60 -3.47 -13.86
CA HIS A 67 18.85 -4.30 -14.83
C HIS A 67 17.52 -4.87 -14.26
N VAL A 68 16.97 -4.32 -13.17
CA VAL A 68 15.71 -4.80 -12.58
C VAL A 68 14.54 -4.01 -13.18
N TYR A 69 13.50 -4.67 -13.68
CA TYR A 69 12.41 -3.96 -14.37
C TYR A 69 11.47 -3.24 -13.38
N HIS A 70 11.25 -3.81 -12.19
CA HIS A 70 10.46 -3.24 -11.10
C HIS A 70 10.94 -3.78 -9.74
N LEU A 71 10.99 -2.94 -8.69
CA LEU A 71 11.09 -3.47 -7.34
C LEU A 71 9.69 -3.91 -6.86
N PRO A 72 9.60 -5.01 -6.09
CA PRO A 72 8.33 -5.58 -5.70
C PRO A 72 7.69 -4.82 -4.52
N PHE A 73 7.43 -3.53 -4.70
CA PHE A 73 6.86 -2.68 -3.66
C PHE A 73 5.41 -2.28 -3.92
N TRP A 74 4.67 -3.09 -4.66
CA TRP A 74 3.26 -2.84 -4.95
C TRP A 74 2.37 -3.46 -3.85
N PHE A 75 1.85 -2.62 -2.95
CA PHE A 75 1.13 -3.05 -1.73
C PHE A 75 -0.27 -2.45 -1.59
N THR A 76 -0.95 -2.17 -2.69
CA THR A 76 -2.28 -1.52 -2.67
C THR A 76 -3.35 -2.29 -1.89
N LEU A 77 -3.31 -3.64 -1.88
CA LEU A 77 -4.25 -4.45 -1.12
C LEU A 77 -3.97 -4.42 0.39
N SER A 78 -2.82 -3.89 0.83
CA SER A 78 -2.53 -3.64 2.24
C SER A 78 -3.35 -2.48 2.82
N PHE A 79 -3.83 -1.56 1.97
CA PHE A 79 -4.53 -0.35 2.39
C PHE A 79 -5.74 -0.65 3.28
N GLY A 80 -6.70 -1.41 2.77
CA GLY A 80 -7.94 -1.72 3.46
C GLY A 80 -7.72 -2.42 4.82
N PRO A 81 -7.00 -3.55 4.86
CA PRO A 81 -6.73 -4.28 6.09
C PRO A 81 -5.93 -3.49 7.14
N LEU A 82 -4.86 -2.81 6.74
CA LEU A 82 -4.04 -2.05 7.68
C LEU A 82 -4.79 -0.81 8.21
N PHE A 83 -5.56 -0.13 7.36
CA PHE A 83 -6.44 0.95 7.79
C PHE A 83 -7.54 0.44 8.74
N PHE A 84 -8.16 -0.70 8.42
CA PHE A 84 -9.14 -1.34 9.29
C PHE A 84 -8.56 -1.65 10.68
N TYR A 85 -7.36 -2.24 10.75
CA TYR A 85 -6.70 -2.52 12.02
C TYR A 85 -6.37 -1.26 12.80
N HIS A 86 -5.87 -0.23 12.12
CA HIS A 86 -5.60 1.06 12.76
C HIS A 86 -6.87 1.62 13.42
N VAL A 87 -7.99 1.64 12.69
CA VAL A 87 -9.29 2.12 13.20
C VAL A 87 -9.79 1.22 14.34
N LYS A 88 -9.77 -0.11 14.16
CA LYS A 88 -10.25 -1.08 15.15
C LYS A 88 -9.50 -0.97 16.47
N PHE A 89 -8.16 -0.94 16.44
CA PHE A 89 -7.36 -0.84 17.67
C PHE A 89 -7.44 0.55 18.31
N SER A 90 -7.71 1.60 17.53
CA SER A 90 -7.96 2.94 18.06
C SER A 90 -9.30 3.02 18.80
N LEU A 91 -10.35 2.39 18.26
CA LEU A 91 -11.69 2.39 18.88
C LEU A 91 -11.80 1.42 20.06
N PHE A 92 -11.13 0.27 19.99
CA PHE A 92 -11.19 -0.78 21.01
C PHE A 92 -9.80 -1.03 21.62
N PRO A 93 -9.33 -0.18 22.53
CA PRO A 93 -7.95 -0.25 23.04
C PRO A 93 -7.66 -1.50 23.88
N ILE A 94 -8.68 -2.09 24.50
CA ILE A 94 -8.57 -3.33 25.29
C ILE A 94 -8.52 -4.57 24.38
N TYR A 95 -8.86 -4.42 23.09
CA TYR A 95 -8.94 -5.54 22.17
C TYR A 95 -7.56 -6.14 21.89
N GLN A 96 -7.46 -7.47 22.03
CA GLN A 96 -6.27 -8.24 21.69
C GLN A 96 -6.43 -8.90 20.32
N PHE A 97 -5.35 -8.95 19.55
CA PHE A 97 -5.32 -9.55 18.23
C PHE A 97 -5.75 -11.03 18.30
N ARG A 98 -6.80 -11.41 17.55
CA ARG A 98 -7.30 -12.79 17.55
C ARG A 98 -6.88 -13.53 16.28
N PRO A 99 -6.78 -14.86 16.30
CA PRO A 99 -6.48 -15.62 15.09
C PRO A 99 -7.47 -15.37 13.94
N THR A 100 -8.74 -15.14 14.26
CA THR A 100 -9.79 -14.79 13.28
C THR A 100 -9.52 -13.49 12.54
N ASP A 101 -8.66 -12.62 13.07
CA ASP A 101 -8.30 -11.37 12.41
C ASP A 101 -7.33 -11.59 11.26
N PHE A 102 -6.46 -12.62 11.31
CA PHE A 102 -5.47 -12.88 10.27
C PHE A 102 -6.08 -13.06 8.88
N LYS A 103 -7.36 -13.43 8.77
CA LYS A 103 -8.05 -13.55 7.49
C LYS A 103 -7.99 -12.27 6.66
N HIS A 104 -7.96 -11.09 7.30
CA HIS A 104 -7.88 -9.81 6.60
C HIS A 104 -6.49 -9.55 6.00
N LEU A 105 -5.45 -10.26 6.47
CA LEU A 105 -4.10 -10.17 5.93
C LEU A 105 -3.84 -11.14 4.76
N ILE A 106 -4.77 -12.06 4.45
CA ILE A 106 -4.58 -13.04 3.36
C ILE A 106 -4.28 -12.33 2.03
N LEU A 107 -5.10 -11.34 1.65
CA LEU A 107 -4.92 -10.62 0.40
C LEU A 107 -3.59 -9.81 0.36
N PRO A 108 -3.26 -8.97 1.35
CA PRO A 108 -1.97 -8.29 1.40
C PRO A 108 -0.77 -9.24 1.37
N VAL A 109 -0.84 -10.36 2.08
CA VAL A 109 0.25 -11.34 2.13
C VAL A 109 0.40 -12.06 0.79
N MET A 110 -0.72 -12.45 0.15
CA MET A 110 -0.68 -13.02 -1.20
C MET A 110 -0.11 -12.03 -2.22
N GLN A 111 -0.50 -10.75 -2.15
CA GLN A 111 0.08 -9.70 -3.00
C GLN A 111 1.58 -9.59 -2.76
N PHE A 112 2.02 -9.52 -1.50
CA PHE A 112 3.44 -9.47 -1.16
C PHE A 112 4.20 -10.66 -1.73
N VAL A 113 3.72 -11.89 -1.51
CA VAL A 113 4.38 -13.11 -2.00
C VAL A 113 4.44 -13.13 -3.52
N LEU A 114 3.33 -12.79 -4.21
CA LEU A 114 3.29 -12.73 -5.66
C LEU A 114 4.30 -11.71 -6.19
N VAL A 115 4.21 -10.47 -5.72
CA VAL A 115 5.03 -9.36 -6.19
C VAL A 115 6.51 -9.61 -5.87
N PHE A 116 6.83 -10.09 -4.66
CA PHE A 116 8.18 -10.47 -4.28
C PHE A 116 8.72 -11.61 -5.15
N SER A 117 7.91 -12.64 -5.43
CA SER A 117 8.31 -13.75 -6.31
C SER A 117 8.61 -13.30 -7.73
N ILE A 118 7.88 -12.31 -8.26
CA ILE A 118 8.15 -11.71 -9.58
C ILE A 118 9.46 -10.91 -9.53
N GLY A 119 9.66 -10.12 -8.48
CA GLY A 119 10.88 -9.31 -8.31
C GLY A 119 12.18 -10.13 -8.21
N LEU A 120 12.11 -11.41 -7.86
CA LEU A 120 13.26 -12.33 -7.83
C LEU A 120 13.59 -12.95 -9.21
N GLN A 121 12.71 -12.80 -10.20
CA GLN A 121 12.93 -13.39 -11.53
C GLN A 121 13.88 -12.56 -12.39
N ALA A 122 14.41 -13.17 -13.45
CA ALA A 122 15.21 -12.45 -14.44
C ALA A 122 14.40 -11.34 -15.13
N PRO A 123 15.04 -10.24 -15.58
CA PRO A 123 14.35 -9.06 -16.09
C PRO A 123 13.43 -9.34 -17.29
N GLU A 124 13.84 -10.25 -18.17
CA GLU A 124 13.03 -10.69 -19.32
C GLU A 124 11.73 -11.36 -18.88
N ASN A 125 11.80 -12.23 -17.86
CA ASN A 125 10.63 -12.91 -17.30
C ASN A 125 9.72 -11.91 -16.57
N GLN A 126 10.29 -10.94 -15.85
CA GLN A 126 9.51 -9.87 -15.20
C GLN A 126 8.68 -9.10 -16.23
N TYR A 127 9.29 -8.73 -17.36
CA TYR A 127 8.59 -8.03 -18.43
C TYR A 127 7.47 -8.87 -19.05
N GLN A 128 7.72 -10.14 -19.34
CA GLN A 128 6.70 -11.05 -19.88
C GLN A 128 5.52 -11.20 -18.91
N ILE A 129 5.78 -11.48 -17.62
CA ILE A 129 4.73 -11.56 -16.59
C ILE A 129 3.94 -10.26 -16.52
N TRP A 130 4.62 -9.12 -16.65
CA TRP A 130 3.96 -7.82 -16.63
C TRP A 130 2.95 -7.65 -17.77
N GLN A 131 3.35 -8.01 -19.00
CA GLN A 131 2.49 -7.87 -20.18
C GLN A 131 1.40 -8.94 -20.25
N ASP A 132 1.72 -10.18 -19.91
CA ASP A 132 0.84 -11.33 -20.14
C ASP A 132 -0.15 -11.57 -19.00
N PHE A 133 0.22 -11.20 -17.77
CA PHE A 133 -0.59 -11.45 -16.57
C PHE A 133 -0.99 -10.17 -15.84
N ILE A 134 -0.01 -9.31 -15.52
CA ILE A 134 -0.27 -8.18 -14.63
C ILE A 134 -1.18 -7.14 -15.27
N ARG A 135 -0.83 -6.63 -16.46
CA ARG A 135 -1.63 -5.64 -17.19
C ARG A 135 -3.05 -6.11 -17.53
N PRO A 136 -3.26 -7.29 -18.14
CA PRO A 136 -4.58 -7.67 -18.63
C PRO A 136 -5.52 -8.17 -17.52
N TYR A 137 -5.01 -8.82 -16.48
CA TYR A 137 -5.85 -9.50 -15.49
C TYR A 137 -5.70 -8.91 -14.09
N TYR A 138 -4.49 -8.97 -13.53
CA TYR A 138 -4.27 -8.63 -12.13
C TYR A 138 -4.54 -7.14 -11.83
N GLY A 139 -4.06 -6.23 -12.68
CA GLY A 139 -4.23 -4.78 -12.54
C GLY A 139 -5.70 -4.36 -12.49
N PRO A 140 -6.55 -4.74 -13.46
CA PRO A 140 -7.99 -4.47 -13.42
C PRO A 140 -8.70 -5.02 -12.18
N ILE A 141 -8.35 -6.24 -11.74
CA ILE A 141 -8.91 -6.85 -10.53
C ILE A 141 -8.51 -6.02 -9.30
N GLU A 142 -7.25 -5.64 -9.20
CA GLU A 142 -6.75 -4.81 -8.10
C GLU A 142 -7.45 -3.45 -8.06
N TYR A 143 -7.59 -2.78 -9.19
CA TYR A 143 -8.31 -1.50 -9.28
C TYR A 143 -9.79 -1.65 -8.91
N ALA A 144 -10.44 -2.74 -9.33
CA ALA A 144 -11.82 -3.02 -8.95
C ALA A 144 -11.95 -3.21 -7.43
N LEU A 145 -11.08 -4.02 -6.81
CA LEU A 145 -11.07 -4.23 -5.36
C LEU A 145 -10.81 -2.92 -4.59
N PHE A 146 -9.84 -2.14 -5.04
CA PHE A 146 -9.50 -0.86 -4.42
C PHE A 146 -10.67 0.13 -4.55
N PHE A 147 -11.27 0.24 -5.73
CA PHE A 147 -12.43 1.10 -5.96
C PHE A 147 -13.65 0.67 -5.13
N SER A 148 -13.95 -0.63 -5.08
CA SER A 148 -15.03 -1.17 -4.24
C SER A 148 -14.83 -0.83 -2.76
N PHE A 149 -13.60 -0.88 -2.25
CA PHE A 149 -13.31 -0.47 -0.87
C PHE A 149 -13.73 1.00 -0.61
N PHE A 150 -13.29 1.94 -1.45
CA PHE A 150 -13.64 3.36 -1.28
C PHE A 150 -15.13 3.62 -1.45
N LEU A 151 -15.79 2.91 -2.38
CA LEU A 151 -17.24 3.00 -2.54
C LEU A 151 -17.96 2.54 -1.28
N CYS A 152 -17.54 1.43 -0.66
CA CYS A 152 -18.10 0.96 0.61
C CYS A 152 -17.89 1.97 1.75
N VAL A 153 -16.69 2.56 1.87
CA VAL A 153 -16.43 3.60 2.89
C VAL A 153 -17.31 4.82 2.64
N PHE A 154 -17.44 5.27 1.40
CA PHE A 154 -18.28 6.41 1.03
C PHE A 154 -19.74 6.18 1.40
N VAL A 155 -20.31 5.03 1.03
CA VAL A 155 -21.68 4.65 1.38
C VAL A 155 -21.87 4.55 2.90
N ALA A 156 -20.90 3.99 3.63
CA ALA A 156 -20.94 3.93 5.09
C ALA A 156 -20.91 5.34 5.73
N CYS A 157 -20.15 6.27 5.17
CA CYS A 157 -20.15 7.66 5.65
C CYS A 157 -21.50 8.36 5.40
N LEU A 158 -22.15 8.09 4.27
CA LEU A 158 -23.48 8.64 3.99
C LEU A 158 -24.55 8.07 4.93
N SER A 159 -24.50 6.77 5.24
CA SER A 159 -25.48 6.13 6.12
C SER A 159 -25.39 6.65 7.56
N VAL A 160 -24.19 6.88 8.09
CA VAL A 160 -24.00 7.47 9.43
C VAL A 160 -24.61 8.87 9.53
N ARG A 161 -24.45 9.71 8.50
CA ARG A 161 -25.04 11.07 8.45
C ARG A 161 -26.56 11.07 8.36
N ALA A 162 -27.15 10.02 7.79
CA ALA A 162 -28.59 9.87 7.73
C ALA A 162 -29.17 9.52 9.12
N VAL A 163 -28.49 8.65 9.87
CA VAL A 163 -28.92 8.24 11.22
C VAL A 163 -28.75 9.36 12.24
N SER A 164 -27.71 10.18 12.15
CA SER A 164 -27.47 11.28 13.10
C SER A 164 -28.45 12.47 12.98
N LYS A 165 -29.38 12.43 12.02
CA LYS A 165 -30.41 13.45 11.78
C LYS A 165 -31.82 13.01 12.22
N CYS A 166 -31.97 11.78 12.71
CA CYS A 166 -33.16 11.29 13.40
C CYS A 166 -32.96 11.42 14.92
#